data_AF-A0A1P8YA41-F1
#
_entry.id   AF-A0A1P8YA41-F1
#
_cell.length_a   1.000
_cell.length_b   1.000
_cell.length_c   1.000
_cell.angle_alpha   90.00
_cell.angle_beta   90.00
_cell.angle_gamma   90.00
#
_symmetry.space_group_name_H-M   'P 1'
#
loop_
_entity.id
_entity.type
_entity.pdbx_description
1 polymer ?
#
loop_
_entity_poly.entity_id
_entity_poly.type
_entity_poly.pdbx_seq_one_letter_code
_entity_poly.pdbx_strand_id
1 'polypeptide(L)'
;MLEMTAAAARRTALAAQGFADTRPTAAPTRRHLLKAVGRTSLLQIDSVSVAVRAHYMPVFSRIGAYDRGLLDDAAWRHTAAKPRALVEYWAHEAALIPVGTGRCCAGGCAPTRAVAGRGSARCSSGTRP
;
A
#
# COMPACT_ATOMS: atom_id res chain seq x y z
N MET A 1 -9.53 5.52 -33.15
CA MET A 1 -10.13 5.13 -31.86
C MET A 1 -9.82 3.65 -31.67
N LEU A 2 -9.20 3.26 -30.56
CA LEU A 2 -8.93 1.85 -30.28
C LEU A 2 -10.13 1.28 -29.53
N GLU A 3 -10.82 0.33 -30.15
CA GLU A 3 -11.97 -0.36 -29.56
C GLU A 3 -11.53 -1.61 -28.79
N MET A 4 -12.17 -1.88 -27.65
CA MET A 4 -11.87 -3.05 -26.81
C MET A 4 -13.17 -3.70 -26.30
N THR A 5 -13.25 -5.02 -26.38
CA THR A 5 -14.40 -5.76 -25.84
C THR A 5 -14.43 -5.70 -24.31
N ALA A 6 -15.62 -5.75 -23.71
CA ALA A 6 -15.78 -5.76 -22.24
C ALA A 6 -15.02 -6.92 -21.57
N ALA A 7 -14.93 -8.07 -22.23
CA ALA A 7 -14.19 -9.22 -21.75
C ALA A 7 -12.68 -8.97 -21.72
N ALA A 8 -12.14 -8.31 -22.75
CA ALA A 8 -10.73 -7.90 -22.78
C ALA A 8 -10.45 -6.86 -21.69
N ALA A 9 -11.30 -5.83 -21.56
CA ALA A 9 -11.18 -4.81 -20.51
C ALA A 9 -11.13 -5.43 -19.11
N ARG A 10 -12.02 -6.37 -18.81
CA ARG A 10 -12.07 -7.08 -17.51
C ARG A 10 -10.78 -7.85 -17.23
N ARG A 11 -10.28 -8.63 -18.19
CA ARG A 11 -9.03 -9.38 -18.02
C ARG A 11 -7.84 -8.45 -17.82
N THR A 12 -7.77 -7.37 -18.57
CA THR A 12 -6.73 -6.35 -18.41
C THR A 12 -6.77 -5.72 -17.02
N ALA A 13 -7.96 -5.36 -16.52
CA ALA A 13 -8.12 -4.80 -15.18
C ALA A 13 -7.71 -5.81 -14.08
N LEU A 14 -8.11 -7.08 -14.19
CA LEU A 14 -7.72 -8.12 -13.24
C LEU A 14 -6.20 -8.38 -13.27
N ALA A 15 -5.61 -8.42 -14.47
CA ALA A 15 -4.17 -8.59 -14.63
C ALA A 15 -3.38 -7.41 -14.05
N ALA A 16 -3.85 -6.17 -14.25
CA ALA A 16 -3.24 -4.97 -13.69
C ALA A 16 -3.21 -5.02 -12.14
N GLN A 17 -4.28 -5.54 -11.53
CA GLN A 17 -4.38 -5.74 -10.08
C GLN A 17 -3.54 -6.90 -9.54
N GLY A 18 -2.86 -7.67 -10.41
CA GLY A 18 -1.96 -8.76 -10.02
C GLY A 18 -2.61 -10.13 -9.88
N PHE A 19 -3.87 -10.31 -10.32
CA PHE A 19 -4.51 -11.63 -10.26
C PHE A 19 -3.98 -12.63 -11.29
N ALA A 20 -3.27 -12.15 -12.31
CA ALA A 20 -2.60 -12.98 -13.31
C ALA A 20 -1.13 -13.31 -12.94
N ASP A 21 -0.63 -12.81 -11.81
CA ASP A 21 0.74 -13.12 -11.38
C ASP A 21 0.83 -14.58 -10.88
N THR A 22 1.94 -15.24 -11.21
CA THR A 22 2.27 -16.53 -10.59
C THR A 22 2.42 -16.35 -9.09
N ARG A 23 1.71 -17.17 -8.32
CA ARG A 23 1.85 -17.20 -6.86
C ARG A 23 3.23 -17.72 -6.44
N PRO A 24 3.79 -17.24 -5.32
CA PRO A 24 5.00 -17.83 -4.75
C PRO A 24 4.83 -19.33 -4.53
N THR A 25 5.83 -20.13 -4.94
CA THR A 25 5.86 -21.58 -4.68
C THR A 25 6.36 -21.90 -3.27
N ALA A 26 7.09 -20.97 -2.65
CA ALA A 26 7.55 -21.02 -1.27
C ALA A 26 6.79 -20.01 -0.40
N ALA A 27 7.05 -20.05 0.91
CA ALA A 27 6.46 -19.11 1.87
C ALA A 27 6.57 -17.65 1.39
N PRO A 28 5.47 -16.89 1.33
CA PRO A 28 5.51 -15.52 0.86
C PRO A 28 6.43 -14.64 1.71
N THR A 29 7.18 -13.77 1.04
CA THR A 29 8.16 -12.89 1.68
C THR A 29 7.67 -11.45 1.65
N ARG A 30 8.35 -10.57 2.40
CA ARG A 30 8.10 -9.12 2.36
C ARG A 30 8.16 -8.55 0.94
N ARG A 31 8.99 -9.11 0.05
CA ARG A 31 9.06 -8.69 -1.36
C ARG A 31 7.76 -9.01 -2.11
N HIS A 32 7.18 -10.18 -1.89
CA HIS A 32 5.89 -10.55 -2.49
C HIS A 32 4.77 -9.65 -2.00
N LEU A 33 4.74 -9.35 -0.70
CA LEU A 33 3.82 -8.38 -0.11
C LEU A 33 3.93 -7.00 -0.79
N LEU A 34 5.13 -6.43 -0.85
CA LEU A 34 5.33 -5.10 -1.44
C LEU A 34 5.02 -5.06 -2.92
N LYS A 35 5.27 -6.15 -3.67
CA LYS A 35 4.84 -6.26 -5.07
C LYS A 35 3.32 -6.22 -5.18
N ALA A 36 2.60 -6.96 -4.33
CA ALA A 36 1.14 -6.97 -4.33
C ALA A 36 0.55 -5.59 -3.99
N VAL A 37 1.06 -4.94 -2.95
CA VAL A 37 0.62 -3.59 -2.56
C VAL A 37 1.00 -2.55 -3.61
N GLY A 38 2.16 -2.68 -4.26
CA GLY A 38 2.57 -1.81 -5.35
C GLY A 38 1.65 -1.85 -6.58
N ARG A 39 0.84 -2.91 -6.75
CA ARG A 39 -0.16 -2.99 -7.83
C ARG A 39 -1.49 -2.36 -7.47
N THR A 40 -1.89 -2.39 -6.20
CA THR A 40 -3.16 -1.78 -5.76
C THR A 40 -2.96 -0.35 -5.27
N SER A 41 -1.72 0.05 -4.94
CA SER A 41 -1.30 1.36 -4.42
C SER A 41 -1.92 1.78 -3.09
N LEU A 42 -2.97 1.07 -2.63
CA LEU A 42 -3.72 1.36 -1.42
C LEU A 42 -4.37 0.07 -0.91
N LEU A 43 -4.47 -0.06 0.42
CA LEU A 43 -5.29 -1.06 1.11
C LEU A 43 -6.22 -0.34 2.10
N GLN A 44 -7.52 -0.42 1.90
CA GLN A 44 -8.49 0.17 2.81
C GLN A 44 -8.51 -0.58 4.15
N ILE A 45 -8.45 0.17 5.25
CA ILE A 45 -8.54 -0.35 6.61
C ILE A 45 -10.01 -0.33 7.02
N ASP A 46 -10.56 -1.51 7.29
CA ASP A 46 -11.91 -1.68 7.80
C ASP A 46 -11.88 -2.06 9.30
N SER A 47 -12.93 -1.64 10.00
CA SER A 47 -13.24 -2.03 11.38
C SER A 47 -13.90 -3.42 11.48
N VAL A 48 -14.51 -3.91 10.41
CA VAL A 48 -15.20 -5.21 10.38
C VAL A 48 -14.20 -6.37 10.32
N SER A 49 -14.41 -7.36 11.20
CA SER A 49 -13.60 -8.58 11.26
C SER A 49 -14.45 -9.81 11.57
N VAL A 50 -15.23 -10.27 10.59
CA VAL A 50 -16.07 -11.49 10.76
C VAL A 50 -15.23 -12.77 10.79
N ALA A 51 -14.10 -12.80 10.08
CA ALA A 51 -13.14 -13.91 10.12
C ALA A 51 -11.72 -13.39 10.39
N VAL A 52 -11.30 -12.39 9.61
CA VAL A 52 -10.09 -11.60 9.82
C VAL A 52 -10.38 -10.16 9.41
N ARG A 53 -9.55 -9.20 9.83
CA ARG A 53 -9.70 -7.81 9.36
C ARG A 53 -9.60 -7.75 7.83
N ALA A 54 -10.48 -6.98 7.20
CA ALA A 54 -10.65 -6.99 5.76
C ALA A 54 -9.35 -6.69 4.98
N HIS A 55 -8.49 -5.81 5.51
CA HIS A 55 -7.25 -5.39 4.85
C HIS A 55 -6.19 -6.50 4.66
N TYR A 56 -6.33 -7.66 5.31
CA TYR A 56 -5.47 -8.81 5.06
C TYR A 56 -5.87 -9.59 3.79
N MET A 57 -7.16 -9.57 3.43
CA MET A 57 -7.71 -10.39 2.35
C MET A 57 -7.18 -10.00 0.96
N PRO A 58 -7.05 -8.71 0.58
CA PRO A 58 -6.50 -8.35 -0.72
C PRO A 58 -5.10 -8.92 -0.97
N VAL A 59 -4.25 -8.94 0.06
CA VAL A 59 -2.90 -9.50 -0.06
C VAL A 59 -2.98 -11.02 -0.21
N PHE A 60 -3.74 -11.68 0.65
CA PHE A 60 -3.93 -13.14 0.61
C PHE A 60 -4.39 -13.64 -0.77
N SER A 61 -5.36 -12.97 -1.40
CA SER A 61 -5.86 -13.38 -2.73
C SER A 61 -4.79 -13.37 -3.82
N ARG A 62 -3.73 -12.56 -3.66
CA ARG A 62 -2.64 -12.38 -4.64
C ARG A 62 -1.44 -13.27 -4.37
N ILE A 63 -1.00 -13.38 -3.11
CA ILE A 63 0.25 -14.10 -2.77
C ILE A 63 0.02 -15.44 -2.05
N GLY A 64 -1.23 -15.78 -1.74
CA GLY A 64 -1.58 -16.98 -0.98
C GLY A 64 -1.41 -16.80 0.53
N ALA A 65 -1.37 -17.91 1.25
CA ALA A 65 -1.18 -17.93 2.70
C ALA A 65 0.16 -17.31 3.09
N TYR A 66 0.13 -16.27 3.92
CA TYR A 66 1.31 -15.55 4.36
C TYR A 66 1.19 -15.23 5.86
N ASP A 67 2.33 -14.99 6.51
CA ASP A 67 2.34 -14.51 7.89
C ASP A 67 1.86 -13.05 7.93
N ARG A 68 0.75 -12.79 8.64
CA ARG A 68 0.18 -11.45 8.82
C ARG A 68 1.18 -10.47 9.45
N GLY A 69 2.12 -10.97 10.25
CA GLY A 69 3.23 -10.19 10.79
C GLY A 69 4.04 -9.48 9.71
N LEU A 70 4.09 -9.99 8.47
CA LEU A 70 4.74 -9.31 7.35
C LEU A 70 4.04 -7.99 6.99
N LEU A 71 2.69 -7.96 7.01
CA LEU A 71 1.93 -6.75 6.72
C LEU A 71 2.00 -5.79 7.91
N ASP A 72 1.85 -6.32 9.12
CA ASP A 72 1.88 -5.50 10.33
C ASP A 72 3.27 -4.84 10.53
N ASP A 73 4.35 -5.59 10.29
CA ASP A 73 5.72 -5.08 10.32
C ASP A 73 5.97 -4.05 9.22
N ALA A 74 5.35 -4.22 8.04
CA ALA A 74 5.50 -3.27 6.94
C ALA A 74 4.78 -1.93 7.21
N ALA A 75 3.72 -1.94 8.01
CA ALA A 75 2.86 -0.79 8.27
C ALA A 75 3.13 -0.08 9.61
N TRP A 76 3.41 -0.81 10.69
CA TRP A 76 3.53 -0.22 12.03
C TRP A 76 4.93 -0.34 12.66
N ARG A 77 5.80 -1.22 12.16
CA ARG A 77 7.17 -1.33 12.69
C ARG A 77 8.18 -0.58 11.82
N HIS A 78 9.05 0.16 12.49
CA HIS A 78 10.18 0.83 11.85
C HIS A 78 11.47 0.50 12.59
N THR A 79 12.42 -0.12 11.89
CA THR A 79 13.79 -0.35 12.39
C THR A 79 14.79 0.01 11.29
N ALA A 80 16.04 0.30 11.66
CA ALA A 80 17.09 0.57 10.68
C ALA A 80 17.27 -0.57 9.67
N ALA A 81 17.14 -1.83 10.10
CA ALA A 81 17.26 -3.01 9.26
C ALA A 81 15.98 -3.30 8.43
N LYS A 82 14.80 -2.92 8.93
CA LYS A 82 13.51 -3.11 8.26
C LYS A 82 12.72 -1.80 8.33
N PRO A 83 12.96 -0.86 7.39
CA PRO A 83 12.23 0.38 7.37
C PRO A 83 10.76 0.13 7.01
N ARG A 84 9.86 0.81 7.71
CA ARG A 84 8.44 0.87 7.39
C ARG A 84 8.22 1.18 5.91
N ALA A 85 7.36 0.40 5.26
CA ALA A 85 7.08 0.52 3.83
C ALA A 85 5.67 1.04 3.54
N LEU A 86 4.74 0.91 4.48
CA LEU A 86 3.38 1.39 4.40
C LEU A 86 3.10 2.40 5.51
N VAL A 87 2.24 3.37 5.24
CA VAL A 87 1.74 4.32 6.25
C VAL A 87 0.24 4.33 6.22
N GLU A 88 -0.35 4.52 7.40
CA GLU A 88 -1.76 4.82 7.52
C GLU A 88 -1.99 6.26 7.05
N TYR A 89 -2.95 6.42 6.14
CA TYR A 89 -3.34 7.69 5.56
C TYR A 89 -4.86 7.74 5.41
N TRP A 90 -5.43 8.92 5.64
CA TRP A 90 -6.84 9.17 5.39
C TRP A 90 -7.02 9.63 3.94
N ALA A 91 -7.34 8.69 3.05
CA ALA A 91 -7.69 8.98 1.67
C ALA A 91 -9.18 9.33 1.58
N HIS A 92 -9.94 8.70 0.68
CA HIS A 92 -11.39 8.70 0.80
C HIS A 92 -11.84 8.08 2.14
N GLU A 93 -11.07 7.13 2.68
CA GLU A 93 -11.22 6.49 4.00
C GLU A 93 -9.84 6.11 4.58
N ALA A 94 -9.79 5.54 5.79
CA ALA A 94 -8.57 5.01 6.40
C ALA A 94 -7.92 3.95 5.52
N ALA A 95 -6.63 4.11 5.19
CA ALA A 95 -5.95 3.20 4.29
C ALA A 95 -4.45 3.09 4.54
N LEU A 96 -3.87 1.93 4.22
CA LEU A 96 -2.42 1.73 4.13
C LEU A 96 -1.94 2.07 2.72
N ILE A 97 -1.02 3.03 2.62
CA ILE A 97 -0.41 3.46 1.35
C ILE A 97 1.12 3.29 1.39
N PRO A 98 1.81 3.04 0.26
CA PRO A 98 3.26 2.99 0.23
C PRO A 98 3.90 4.35 0.53
N VAL A 99 5.00 4.35 1.28
CA VAL A 99 5.73 5.55 1.73
C VAL A 99 6.21 6.45 0.57
N GLY A 100 6.26 5.96 -0.66
CA GLY A 100 6.72 6.70 -1.85
C GLY A 100 5.61 7.17 -2.82
N THR A 101 4.35 6.80 -2.59
CA THR A 101 3.27 6.99 -3.59
C THR A 101 2.77 8.45 -3.70
N GLY A 102 3.19 9.34 -2.80
CA GLY A 102 2.86 10.77 -2.90
C GLY A 102 3.54 11.55 -1.80
N ARG A 103 3.87 12.82 -2.08
CA ARG A 103 4.46 13.77 -1.13
C ARG A 103 3.51 13.88 0.08
N CYS A 104 3.89 13.29 1.21
CA CYS A 104 2.99 13.18 2.36
C CYS A 104 2.77 14.53 3.07
N CYS A 105 1.51 14.95 3.16
CA CYS A 105 0.92 15.90 4.12
C CYS A 105 -0.56 15.43 4.28
N ALA A 106 -1.25 15.43 5.42
CA ALA A 106 -1.01 15.96 6.77
C ALA A 106 -1.02 14.82 7.82
N GLY A 107 -0.02 14.80 8.69
CA GLY A 107 0.22 13.77 9.71
C GLY A 107 1.61 13.13 9.61
N GLY A 108 2.17 13.04 8.38
CA GLY A 108 3.61 12.94 8.13
C GLY A 108 4.06 11.88 7.10
N CYS A 109 5.04 12.28 6.25
CA CYS A 109 6.20 11.45 5.88
C CYS A 109 7.45 12.32 5.76
N ALA A 110 8.54 11.87 6.38
CA ALA A 110 9.91 11.94 5.86
C ALA A 110 10.76 10.92 6.66
N PRO A 111 11.69 10.19 6.01
CA PRO A 111 13.07 10.63 6.15
C PRO A 111 13.82 10.46 4.83
N THR A 112 14.05 11.57 4.13
CA THR A 112 15.17 11.66 3.19
C THR A 112 16.22 12.49 3.89
N ARG A 113 17.31 11.83 4.30
CA ARG A 113 18.62 12.37 4.70
C ARG A 113 18.66 13.89 4.90
N ALA A 114 18.73 14.33 6.15
CA ALA A 114 19.04 15.72 6.48
C ALA A 114 20.37 16.13 5.85
N VAL A 115 20.32 16.97 4.82
CA VAL A 115 21.35 17.96 4.52
C VAL A 115 20.63 19.29 4.51
N ALA A 116 20.95 20.12 5.50
CA ALA A 116 20.43 21.46 5.66
C ALA A 116 20.85 22.33 4.46
N GLY A 117 19.86 22.80 3.70
CA GLY A 117 20.05 23.78 2.63
C GLY A 117 18.72 24.48 2.38
N ARG A 118 18.66 25.77 2.74
CA ARG A 118 17.46 26.62 2.77
C ARG A 118 16.67 26.60 1.47
N GLY A 119 15.38 26.28 1.55
CA GLY A 119 14.41 26.43 0.45
C GLY A 119 13.05 25.85 0.84
N SER A 120 12.07 26.71 1.08
CA SER A 120 10.77 26.42 1.69
C SER A 120 9.89 25.43 0.93
N ALA A 121 9.46 24.36 1.59
CA ALA A 121 8.23 23.65 1.27
C ALA A 121 7.21 23.95 2.39
N ARG A 122 6.25 24.83 2.11
CA ARG A 122 5.20 25.26 3.04
C ARG A 122 3.94 24.42 2.72
N CYS A 123 3.57 23.45 3.56
CA CYS A 123 2.25 22.83 3.54
C CYS A 123 1.31 23.72 4.36
N SER A 124 0.41 24.46 3.71
CA SER A 124 -0.59 25.32 4.38
C SER A 124 -1.66 24.46 5.06
N SER A 125 -1.65 24.44 6.39
CA SER A 125 -2.74 23.92 7.21
C SER A 125 -3.94 24.87 7.15
N GLY A 126 -4.96 24.51 6.37
CA GLY A 126 -6.27 25.16 6.43
C GLY A 126 -7.16 24.44 7.43
N THR A 127 -7.03 24.74 8.72
CA THR A 127 -8.09 24.50 9.70
C THR A 127 -9.08 25.67 9.61
N ARG A 128 -10.36 25.38 9.39
CA ARG A 128 -11.47 26.30 9.65
C ARG A 128 -12.75 25.50 9.94
N PRO A 129 -13.67 26.01 10.77
CA PRO A 129 -13.50 26.84 11.97
C PRO A 129 -13.58 26.00 13.26
#